data_AF-A0AAU1YSL1-F1
#
_entry.id   AF-A0AAU1YSL1-F1
#
_cell.length_a   1.000
_cell.length_b   1.000
_cell.length_c   1.000
_cell.angle_alpha   90.00
_cell.angle_beta   90.00
_cell.angle_gamma   90.00
#
_symmetry.space_group_name_H-M   'P 1'
#
loop_
_entity.id
_entity.type
_entity.pdbx_description
1 polymer ?
#
loop_
_entity_poly.entity_id
_entity_poly.type
_entity_poly.pdbx_seq_one_letter_code
_entity_poly.pdbx_strand_id
1 'polypeptide(L)'
;MRKALTLSAIALASSMALAVPTVAFAADATPTASSSPGTDTHAAPVALKLSTSSAKAGDSIQLSMEVPDGSTNLSISSKALDDVKMTDGRGATATVAKVPAGTYGVSLTGTGPDGKKIQATAQLTVKSDAPKPPESAVSLSKDSGKPGEKIRVTIKTAPNEKSAFIKSDAFGGQVNLKNDGKGVWTGTAVVSNNVKSGYYGVDAFADGKKFDTVKFSTDATGTPKPKPSPVTPDQHKTPKGSVNTGQAPLGWVPSDAADNG
;
A
#
# COMPACT_ATOMS: atom_id res chain seq x y z
N MET A 1 -33.86 14.23 -29.04
CA MET A 1 -33.22 15.48 -28.55
C MET A 1 -31.77 15.16 -28.23
N ARG A 2 -30.83 15.74 -28.99
CA ARG A 2 -29.39 15.49 -28.85
C ARG A 2 -28.82 16.50 -27.85
N LYS A 3 -28.08 16.08 -26.83
CA LYS A 3 -27.30 16.98 -25.97
C LYS A 3 -25.86 16.49 -25.82
N ALA A 4 -24.97 17.46 -25.93
CA ALA A 4 -23.60 17.40 -26.39
C ALA A 4 -22.61 16.92 -25.31
N LEU A 5 -21.51 16.33 -25.77
CA LEU A 5 -20.34 15.95 -24.99
C LEU A 5 -19.33 17.11 -25.07
N THR A 6 -18.97 17.71 -23.94
CA THR A 6 -17.89 18.71 -23.85
C THR A 6 -16.61 18.01 -23.40
N LEU A 7 -15.61 17.95 -24.29
CA LEU A 7 -14.25 17.50 -23.99
C LEU A 7 -13.37 18.73 -23.80
N SER A 8 -12.83 18.92 -22.60
CA SER A 8 -11.79 19.93 -22.35
C SER A 8 -10.42 19.29 -22.46
N ALA A 9 -9.66 19.70 -23.48
CA ALA A 9 -8.24 19.42 -23.62
C ALA A 9 -7.44 20.33 -22.69
N ILE A 10 -6.48 19.78 -21.94
CA ILE A 10 -5.47 20.56 -21.21
C ILE A 10 -4.13 20.28 -21.88
N ALA A 11 -3.54 21.34 -22.42
CA ALA A 11 -2.26 21.34 -23.09
C ALA A 11 -1.10 21.17 -22.08
N LEU A 12 -0.14 20.30 -22.43
CA LEU A 12 1.19 20.30 -21.83
C LEU A 12 1.99 21.47 -22.41
N ALA A 13 2.53 22.32 -21.53
CA ALA A 13 3.57 23.29 -21.89
C ALA A 13 4.86 22.92 -21.15
N SER A 14 5.86 22.55 -21.94
CA SER A 14 7.23 22.29 -21.51
C SER A 14 8.09 23.55 -21.66
N SER A 15 9.21 23.57 -20.91
CA SER A 15 10.47 24.31 -21.13
C SER A 15 10.56 25.79 -20.71
N MET A 16 11.55 26.12 -19.87
CA MET A 16 12.83 26.75 -20.27
C MET A 16 13.71 27.03 -19.03
N ALA A 17 15.04 26.99 -19.23
CA ALA A 17 16.09 27.05 -18.21
C ALA A 17 16.90 28.37 -18.27
N LEU A 18 17.71 28.59 -17.22
CA LEU A 18 18.95 29.39 -17.13
C LEU A 18 18.88 30.92 -17.28
N ALA A 19 19.28 31.62 -16.21
CA ALA A 19 20.36 32.62 -16.23
C ALA A 19 20.68 33.12 -14.80
N VAL A 20 21.96 33.07 -14.44
CA VAL A 20 22.58 33.77 -13.30
C VAL A 20 23.38 34.96 -13.86
N PRO A 21 23.44 36.09 -13.15
CA PRO A 21 24.57 36.99 -13.28
C PRO A 21 25.40 37.00 -11.99
N THR A 22 26.67 36.64 -12.18
CA THR A 22 27.82 37.01 -11.36
C THR A 22 28.05 38.52 -11.42
N VAL A 23 28.22 39.17 -10.27
CA VAL A 23 28.91 40.46 -10.19
C VAL A 23 29.93 40.39 -9.07
N ALA A 24 31.20 40.43 -9.48
CA ALA A 24 32.35 40.63 -8.61
C ALA A 24 32.67 42.13 -8.59
N PHE A 25 32.88 42.69 -7.39
CA PHE A 25 33.69 43.89 -7.20
C PHE A 25 34.63 43.63 -6.03
N ALA A 26 35.91 43.53 -6.35
CA ALA A 26 37.01 43.65 -5.42
C ALA A 26 37.39 45.13 -5.30
N ALA A 27 37.60 45.62 -4.09
CA ALA A 27 38.47 46.76 -3.85
C ALA A 27 39.08 46.64 -2.46
N ASP A 28 40.40 46.74 -2.48
CA ASP A 28 41.41 46.62 -1.46
C ASP A 28 41.30 47.70 -0.36
N ALA A 29 41.45 47.29 0.90
CA ALA A 29 41.89 48.12 2.02
C ALA A 29 42.21 47.22 3.23
N THR A 30 43.48 46.87 3.40
CA THR A 30 44.05 46.65 4.74
C THR A 30 44.44 48.03 5.28
N PRO A 31 44.15 48.36 6.56
CA PRO A 31 45.03 47.86 7.61
C PRO A 31 44.40 47.66 9.00
N THR A 32 45.22 47.07 9.87
CA THR A 32 45.24 47.20 11.34
C THR A 32 44.27 46.32 12.12
N ALA A 33 44.83 45.23 12.66
CA ALA A 33 44.29 44.53 13.81
C ALA A 33 44.11 45.51 14.98
N SER A 34 42.86 45.76 15.36
CA SER A 34 42.51 46.29 16.67
C SER A 34 41.50 45.34 17.28
N SER A 35 41.99 44.53 18.21
CA SER A 35 41.18 43.65 19.05
C SER A 35 40.25 44.49 19.93
N SER A 36 38.98 44.55 19.55
CA SER A 36 37.87 44.82 20.45
C SER A 36 37.00 43.57 20.52
N PRO A 37 36.63 43.07 21.72
CA PRO A 37 35.76 41.91 21.85
C PRO A 37 34.31 42.38 21.62
N GLY A 38 33.91 42.47 20.36
CA GLY A 38 32.51 42.57 19.98
C GLY A 38 31.90 41.17 20.02
N THR A 39 31.03 40.91 21.00
CA THR A 39 30.19 39.72 21.02
C THR A 39 29.14 39.80 19.92
N ASP A 40 29.55 39.60 18.67
CA ASP A 40 28.64 39.37 17.55
C ASP A 40 28.04 37.97 17.73
N THR A 41 26.95 37.94 18.49
CA THR A 41 26.10 36.77 18.60
C THR A 41 25.39 36.65 17.26
N HIS A 42 25.94 35.83 16.36
CA HIS A 42 25.31 35.45 15.11
C HIS A 42 23.88 34.98 15.43
N ALA A 43 22.87 35.77 15.06
CA ALA A 43 21.47 35.43 15.29
C ALA A 43 21.18 34.09 14.60
N ALA A 44 20.85 33.06 15.38
CA ALA A 44 20.49 31.75 14.83
C ALA A 44 19.32 31.89 13.83
N PRO A 45 19.35 31.20 12.68
CA PRO A 45 18.27 31.27 11.72
C PRO A 45 16.97 30.72 12.33
N VAL A 46 15.88 31.44 12.15
CA VAL A 46 14.55 31.00 12.58
C VAL A 46 14.01 30.00 11.54
N ALA A 47 13.80 28.74 11.93
CA ALA A 47 13.29 27.71 11.02
C ALA A 47 12.19 26.86 11.67
N LEU A 48 11.27 26.38 10.83
CA LEU A 48 10.23 25.42 11.20
C LEU A 48 10.39 24.19 10.31
N LYS A 49 10.58 23.03 10.92
CA LYS A 49 10.72 21.74 10.24
C LYS A 49 9.58 20.83 10.68
N LEU A 50 8.97 20.14 9.73
CA LEU A 50 8.01 19.09 10.03
C LEU A 50 8.73 17.74 9.96
N SER A 51 8.34 16.81 10.81
CA SER A 51 8.78 15.41 10.73
C SER A 51 8.41 14.78 9.38
N THR A 52 7.31 15.25 8.78
CA THR A 52 6.87 14.84 7.44
C THR A 52 6.29 16.04 6.68
N SER A 53 6.58 16.13 5.38
CA SER A 53 5.98 17.14 4.48
C SER A 53 4.62 16.70 3.94
N SER A 54 4.18 15.47 4.22
CA SER A 54 2.88 14.94 3.83
C SER A 54 2.33 13.96 4.86
N ALA A 55 1.04 14.03 5.15
CA ALA A 55 0.34 13.18 6.11
C ALA A 55 -1.15 13.06 5.79
N LYS A 56 -1.85 12.09 6.40
CA LYS A 56 -3.32 11.93 6.32
C LYS A 56 -3.99 12.58 7.52
N ALA A 57 -5.27 12.90 7.39
CA ALA A 57 -6.07 13.39 8.51
C ALA A 57 -6.08 12.36 9.65
N GLY A 58 -5.85 12.82 10.88
CA GLY A 58 -5.71 11.99 12.08
C GLY A 58 -4.28 11.52 12.37
N ASP A 59 -3.32 11.72 11.47
CA ASP A 59 -1.92 11.39 11.75
C ASP A 59 -1.34 12.37 12.77
N SER A 60 -0.56 11.86 13.73
CA SER A 60 0.26 12.69 14.61
C SER A 60 1.57 13.07 13.92
N ILE A 61 1.89 14.36 13.91
CA ILE A 61 3.15 14.88 13.37
C ILE A 61 3.93 15.60 14.45
N GLN A 62 5.26 15.58 14.31
CA GLN A 62 6.16 16.37 15.14
C GLN A 62 6.64 17.58 14.35
N LEU A 63 6.75 18.71 15.04
CA LEU A 63 7.31 19.95 14.52
C LEU A 63 8.56 20.27 15.34
N SER A 64 9.65 20.56 14.65
CA SER A 64 10.89 21.02 15.25
C SER A 64 11.11 22.47 14.88
N MET A 65 11.43 23.28 15.88
CA MET A 65 11.64 24.71 15.73
C MET A 65 13.09 25.03 16.03
N GLU A 66 13.70 25.79 15.15
CA GLU A 66 15.04 26.35 15.34
C GLU A 66 14.83 27.84 15.60
N VAL A 67 14.97 28.26 16.86
CA VAL A 67 14.75 29.64 17.31
C VAL A 67 15.89 30.06 18.25
N PRO A 68 16.29 31.35 18.26
CA PRO A 68 17.31 31.84 19.18
C PRO A 68 16.96 31.59 20.64
N ASP A 69 17.97 31.27 21.46
CA ASP A 69 17.81 31.08 22.90
C ASP A 69 17.28 32.37 23.56
N GLY A 70 16.33 32.23 24.48
CA GLY A 70 15.63 33.38 25.09
C GLY A 70 14.42 33.90 24.29
N SER A 71 14.04 33.22 23.18
CA SER A 71 12.80 33.53 22.48
C SER A 71 11.56 33.21 23.35
N THR A 72 10.55 34.07 23.29
CA THR A 72 9.30 33.97 24.06
C THR A 72 8.07 34.07 23.16
N ASN A 73 6.88 33.75 23.68
CA ASN A 73 5.59 33.82 22.97
C ASN A 73 5.54 33.00 21.67
N LEU A 74 6.20 31.83 21.65
CA LEU A 74 6.20 30.93 20.50
C LEU A 74 4.80 30.34 20.28
N SER A 75 4.28 30.48 19.06
CA SER A 75 2.98 29.95 18.67
C SER A 75 3.02 29.38 17.26
N ILE A 76 2.44 28.19 17.10
CA ILE A 76 2.26 27.51 15.81
C ILE A 76 0.78 27.55 15.45
N SER A 77 0.49 27.95 14.22
CA SER A 77 -0.87 27.91 13.69
C SER A 77 -0.92 27.36 12.26
N SER A 78 -1.93 26.54 12.00
CA SER A 78 -2.28 26.07 10.67
C SER A 78 -3.76 25.68 10.62
N LYS A 79 -4.37 25.80 9.45
CA LYS A 79 -5.72 25.27 9.20
C LYS A 79 -5.76 23.74 9.14
N ALA A 80 -4.62 23.10 8.88
CA ALA A 80 -4.51 21.65 8.74
C ALA A 80 -4.04 20.94 10.02
N LEU A 81 -3.93 21.65 11.15
CA LEU A 81 -3.46 21.11 12.41
C LEU A 81 -4.51 21.32 13.50
N ASP A 82 -4.77 20.26 14.26
CA ASP A 82 -5.54 20.23 15.49
C ASP A 82 -4.60 19.85 16.66
N ASP A 83 -5.02 20.15 17.89
CA ASP A 83 -4.34 19.75 19.13
C ASP A 83 -2.84 20.06 19.19
N VAL A 84 -2.43 21.23 18.70
CA VAL A 84 -1.02 21.65 18.73
C VAL A 84 -0.56 21.81 20.19
N LYS A 85 0.40 20.97 20.60
CA LYS A 85 1.02 20.97 21.92
C LYS A 85 2.52 21.22 21.79
N MET A 86 2.97 22.33 22.36
CA MET A 86 4.40 22.65 22.44
C MET A 86 5.08 21.69 23.42
N THR A 87 6.21 21.12 23.02
CA THR A 87 7.11 20.38 23.88
C THR A 87 8.35 21.25 24.08
N ASP A 88 8.76 21.44 25.34
CA ASP A 88 10.11 21.89 25.71
C ASP A 88 10.66 23.18 25.04
N GLY A 89 9.78 24.02 24.47
CA GLY A 89 10.11 25.30 23.84
C GLY A 89 10.77 25.22 22.47
N ARG A 90 11.17 24.02 21.99
CA ARG A 90 11.80 23.81 20.66
C ARG A 90 11.13 22.72 19.83
N GLY A 91 10.16 22.00 20.38
CA GLY A 91 9.35 21.03 19.67
C GLY A 91 7.86 21.32 19.79
N ALA A 92 7.07 20.73 18.92
CA ALA A 92 5.63 20.62 19.10
C ALA A 92 5.12 19.31 18.50
N THR A 93 3.99 18.86 19.02
CA THR A 93 3.21 17.76 18.45
C THR A 93 1.88 18.32 18.00
N ALA A 94 1.37 17.84 16.87
CA ALA A 94 0.07 18.23 16.36
C ALA A 94 -0.59 17.06 15.66
N THR A 95 -1.91 17.04 15.63
CA THR A 95 -2.69 16.07 14.85
C THR A 95 -3.11 16.71 13.56
N VAL A 96 -3.06 16.00 12.43
CA VAL A 96 -3.54 16.53 11.16
C VAL A 96 -5.07 16.62 11.19
N ALA A 97 -5.59 17.83 11.02
CA ALA A 97 -7.01 18.11 11.03
C ALA A 97 -7.75 17.43 9.88
N LYS A 98 -9.07 17.22 10.05
CA LYS A 98 -9.93 16.70 8.98
C LYS A 98 -10.27 17.79 7.96
N VAL A 99 -9.29 18.12 7.13
CA VAL A 99 -9.41 19.10 6.03
C VAL A 99 -9.37 18.42 4.66
N PRO A 100 -9.91 19.05 3.60
CA PRO A 100 -9.78 18.54 2.24
C PRO A 100 -8.32 18.31 1.85
N ALA A 101 -8.07 17.38 0.92
CA ALA A 101 -6.73 17.17 0.40
C ALA A 101 -6.18 18.44 -0.25
N GLY A 102 -4.93 18.77 0.04
CA GLY A 102 -4.30 20.00 -0.43
C GLY A 102 -3.04 20.36 0.34
N THR A 103 -2.40 21.44 -0.09
CA THR A 103 -1.22 21.98 0.56
C THR A 103 -1.64 23.11 1.51
N TYR A 104 -1.20 23.00 2.75
CA TYR A 104 -1.52 23.93 3.82
C TYR A 104 -0.25 24.55 4.38
N GLY A 105 -0.30 25.86 4.63
CA GLY A 105 0.78 26.57 5.31
C GLY A 105 0.72 26.31 6.80
N VAL A 106 1.88 26.03 7.40
CA VAL A 106 2.10 26.03 8.83
C VAL A 106 2.97 27.23 9.16
N SER A 107 2.52 28.05 10.11
CA SER A 107 3.24 29.26 10.53
C SER A 107 3.68 29.14 11.98
N LEU A 108 4.92 29.54 12.23
CA LEU A 108 5.50 29.76 13.55
C LEU A 108 5.70 31.26 13.74
N THR A 109 5.28 31.78 14.89
CA THR A 109 5.52 33.18 15.29
C THR A 109 6.04 33.24 16.72
N GLY A 110 6.78 34.30 17.06
CA GLY A 110 7.22 34.56 18.42
C GLY A 110 8.01 35.87 18.54
N THR A 111 8.65 36.06 19.68
CA THR A 111 9.51 37.21 19.97
C THR A 111 10.91 36.72 20.31
N GLY A 112 11.92 37.18 19.58
CA GLY A 112 13.33 36.89 19.83
C GLY A 112 13.89 37.60 21.06
N PRO A 113 15.11 37.24 21.49
CA PRO A 113 15.75 37.81 22.68
C PRO A 113 16.05 39.32 22.55
N ASP A 114 16.14 39.85 21.33
CA ASP A 114 16.29 41.28 21.03
C ASP A 114 14.95 42.03 21.02
N GLY A 115 13.85 41.38 21.41
CA GLY A 115 12.50 41.93 21.40
C GLY A 115 11.87 42.00 20.00
N LYS A 116 12.55 41.55 18.94
CA LYS A 116 11.99 41.55 17.58
C LYS A 116 11.10 40.36 17.33
N LYS A 117 10.11 40.52 16.44
CA LYS A 117 9.26 39.41 16.02
C LYS A 117 10.05 38.43 15.16
N ILE A 118 9.85 37.14 15.42
CA ILE A 118 10.37 36.04 14.61
C ILE A 118 9.22 35.32 13.91
N GLN A 119 9.48 34.84 12.70
CA GLN A 119 8.50 34.10 11.91
C GLN A 119 9.20 33.02 11.08
N ALA A 120 8.62 31.84 11.03
CA ALA A 120 8.98 30.79 10.09
C ALA A 120 7.72 30.18 9.47
N THR A 121 7.86 29.63 8.26
CA THR A 121 6.77 28.94 7.58
C THR A 121 7.25 27.62 7.02
N ALA A 122 6.35 26.66 6.97
CA ALA A 122 6.56 25.38 6.33
C ALA A 122 5.26 24.91 5.65
N GLN A 123 5.35 23.89 4.81
CA GLN A 123 4.21 23.38 4.06
C GLN A 123 3.91 21.94 4.45
N LEU A 124 2.63 21.67 4.70
CA LEU A 124 2.10 20.34 4.93
C LEU A 124 1.14 19.98 3.80
N THR A 125 1.42 18.86 3.12
CA THR A 125 0.48 18.29 2.16
C THR A 125 -0.43 17.29 2.85
N VAL A 126 -1.70 17.64 3.01
CA VAL A 126 -2.71 16.71 3.51
C VAL A 126 -3.15 15.84 2.35
N LYS A 127 -2.85 14.55 2.46
CA LYS A 127 -3.31 13.55 1.50
C LYS A 127 -4.74 13.19 1.82
N SER A 128 -5.58 13.11 0.79
CA SER A 128 -6.87 12.45 0.94
C SER A 128 -6.61 11.04 1.44
N ASP A 129 -7.46 10.56 2.34
CA ASP A 129 -7.62 9.12 2.40
C ASP A 129 -8.23 8.73 1.06
N ALA A 130 -7.42 8.11 0.19
CA ALA A 130 -7.98 7.50 -1.00
C ALA A 130 -8.97 6.45 -0.48
N PRO A 131 -10.23 6.44 -0.92
CA PRO A 131 -11.14 5.35 -0.58
C PRO A 131 -10.41 4.06 -0.95
N LYS A 132 -10.15 3.19 0.05
CA LYS A 132 -9.64 1.85 -0.23
C LYS A 132 -10.58 1.27 -1.29
N PRO A 133 -10.07 0.84 -2.46
CA PRO A 133 -10.93 0.26 -3.49
C PRO A 133 -11.77 -0.84 -2.83
N PRO A 134 -13.10 -0.83 -2.99
CA PRO A 134 -13.91 -1.92 -2.47
C PRO A 134 -13.33 -3.20 -3.06
N GLU A 135 -12.88 -4.10 -2.18
CA GLU A 135 -12.32 -5.39 -2.58
C GLU A 135 -13.41 -6.13 -3.35
N SER A 136 -13.35 -6.02 -4.68
CA SER A 136 -14.30 -6.66 -5.55
C SER A 136 -13.89 -8.12 -5.62
N ALA A 137 -14.74 -9.02 -5.17
CA ALA A 137 -14.41 -10.42 -5.00
C ALA A 137 -15.60 -11.29 -5.37
N VAL A 138 -15.33 -12.46 -5.98
CA VAL A 138 -16.33 -13.49 -6.19
C VAL A 138 -16.13 -14.64 -5.20
N SER A 139 -17.24 -15.17 -4.69
CA SER A 139 -17.26 -16.38 -3.88
C SER A 139 -18.35 -17.34 -4.33
N LEU A 140 -18.01 -18.61 -4.32
CA LEU A 140 -18.91 -19.71 -4.60
C LEU A 140 -19.24 -20.40 -3.28
N SER A 141 -20.46 -20.93 -3.15
CA SER A 141 -20.80 -21.75 -1.98
C SER A 141 -20.03 -23.07 -1.92
N LYS A 142 -19.52 -23.53 -3.06
CA LYS A 142 -18.68 -24.72 -3.23
C LYS A 142 -17.73 -24.50 -4.39
N ASP A 143 -16.53 -25.04 -4.25
CA ASP A 143 -15.50 -25.02 -5.29
C ASP A 143 -15.66 -26.16 -6.30
N SER A 144 -16.63 -27.07 -6.05
CA SER A 144 -16.97 -28.14 -6.97
C SER A 144 -18.46 -28.47 -6.98
N GLY A 145 -18.91 -29.14 -8.06
CA GLY A 145 -20.29 -29.60 -8.15
C GLY A 145 -20.53 -30.66 -9.22
N LYS A 146 -21.65 -31.37 -9.08
CA LYS A 146 -22.13 -32.38 -10.04
C LYS A 146 -23.06 -31.76 -11.08
N PRO A 147 -23.23 -32.37 -12.27
CA PRO A 147 -24.23 -31.94 -13.24
C PRO A 147 -25.63 -31.81 -12.59
N GLY A 148 -26.29 -30.68 -12.81
CA GLY A 148 -27.59 -30.34 -12.21
C GLY A 148 -27.54 -29.75 -10.80
N GLU A 149 -26.36 -29.67 -10.17
CA GLU A 149 -26.20 -29.10 -8.83
C GLU A 149 -26.34 -27.58 -8.84
N LYS A 150 -27.00 -27.04 -7.81
CA LYS A 150 -27.17 -25.60 -7.61
C LYS A 150 -26.04 -25.06 -6.73
N ILE A 151 -25.28 -24.13 -7.27
CA ILE A 151 -24.19 -23.42 -6.60
C ILE A 151 -24.65 -21.98 -6.34
N ARG A 152 -24.60 -21.53 -5.09
CA ARG A 152 -24.83 -20.12 -4.78
C ARG A 152 -23.57 -19.33 -5.11
N VAL A 153 -23.76 -18.19 -5.73
CA VAL A 153 -22.71 -17.27 -6.16
C VAL A 153 -22.93 -15.95 -5.46
N THR A 154 -21.87 -15.40 -4.88
CA THR A 154 -21.87 -14.08 -4.28
C THR A 154 -20.75 -13.26 -4.90
N ILE A 155 -21.06 -12.06 -5.36
CA ILE A 155 -20.08 -11.07 -5.81
C ILE A 155 -20.18 -9.87 -4.86
N LYS A 156 -19.05 -9.38 -4.38
CA LYS A 156 -18.95 -8.09 -3.68
C LYS A 156 -18.31 -7.09 -4.63
N THR A 157 -18.85 -5.87 -4.70
CA THR A 157 -18.44 -4.79 -5.60
C THR A 157 -18.60 -3.43 -4.92
N ALA A 158 -18.22 -2.35 -5.62
CA ALA A 158 -18.59 -1.01 -5.23
C ALA A 158 -20.12 -0.84 -5.14
N PRO A 159 -20.64 0.03 -4.25
CA PRO A 159 -22.08 0.20 -4.03
C PRO A 159 -22.85 0.78 -5.23
N ASN A 160 -22.16 1.25 -6.28
CA ASN A 160 -22.75 1.97 -7.42
C ASN A 160 -22.72 1.18 -8.74
N GLU A 161 -22.32 -0.09 -8.73
CA GLU A 161 -22.39 -0.93 -9.92
C GLU A 161 -23.86 -1.12 -10.34
N LYS A 162 -24.12 -1.11 -11.65
CA LYS A 162 -25.48 -1.26 -12.21
C LYS A 162 -25.81 -2.70 -12.55
N SER A 163 -24.78 -3.53 -12.73
CA SER A 163 -24.92 -4.93 -13.13
C SER A 163 -23.76 -5.78 -12.62
N ALA A 164 -24.05 -7.01 -12.23
CA ALA A 164 -23.03 -8.04 -12.00
C ALA A 164 -23.49 -9.39 -12.52
N PHE A 165 -22.56 -10.12 -13.13
CA PHE A 165 -22.80 -11.47 -13.64
C PHE A 165 -21.52 -12.30 -13.56
N ILE A 166 -21.67 -13.62 -13.55
CA ILE A 166 -20.56 -14.54 -13.79
C ILE A 166 -20.70 -15.19 -15.15
N LYS A 167 -19.58 -15.64 -15.72
CA LYS A 167 -19.55 -16.45 -16.93
C LYS A 167 -18.67 -17.68 -16.69
N SER A 168 -19.21 -18.85 -16.97
CA SER A 168 -18.44 -20.10 -16.96
C SER A 168 -19.10 -21.15 -17.84
N ASP A 169 -18.27 -21.93 -18.55
CA ASP A 169 -18.75 -23.07 -19.32
C ASP A 169 -19.34 -24.16 -18.41
N ALA A 170 -18.90 -24.24 -17.14
CA ALA A 170 -19.45 -25.17 -16.16
C ALA A 170 -20.94 -24.93 -15.87
N PHE A 171 -21.39 -23.68 -16.00
CA PHE A 171 -22.77 -23.25 -15.73
C PHE A 171 -23.60 -23.07 -17.01
N GLY A 172 -23.06 -23.47 -18.17
CA GLY A 172 -23.74 -23.29 -19.45
C GLY A 172 -23.75 -21.85 -19.96
N GLY A 173 -22.88 -20.97 -19.43
CA GLY A 173 -22.70 -19.61 -19.91
C GLY A 173 -22.79 -18.53 -18.82
N GLN A 174 -23.57 -17.49 -19.08
CA GLN A 174 -23.69 -16.31 -18.22
C GLN A 174 -24.82 -16.48 -17.19
N VAL A 175 -24.52 -16.16 -15.93
CA VAL A 175 -25.50 -16.12 -14.84
C VAL A 175 -25.57 -14.70 -14.28
N ASN A 176 -26.72 -14.05 -14.46
CA ASN A 176 -26.97 -12.71 -13.92
C ASN A 176 -27.28 -12.79 -12.43
N LEU A 177 -26.70 -11.87 -11.65
CA LEU A 177 -26.88 -11.81 -10.20
C LEU A 177 -27.82 -10.66 -9.82
N LYS A 178 -28.40 -10.75 -8.62
CA LYS A 178 -29.30 -9.74 -8.07
C LYS A 178 -28.60 -8.93 -6.97
N ASN A 179 -28.65 -7.60 -7.07
CA ASN A 179 -28.09 -6.69 -6.08
C ASN A 179 -28.97 -6.64 -4.82
N ASP A 180 -28.32 -6.58 -3.66
CA ASP A 180 -28.96 -6.32 -2.36
C ASP A 180 -29.07 -4.82 -2.02
N GLY A 181 -28.55 -3.94 -2.88
CA GLY A 181 -28.51 -2.49 -2.70
C GLY A 181 -27.33 -2.00 -1.87
N LYS A 182 -26.44 -2.90 -1.42
CA LYS A 182 -25.25 -2.61 -0.61
C LYS A 182 -23.96 -3.01 -1.32
N GLY A 183 -24.02 -3.28 -2.63
CA GLY A 183 -22.88 -3.72 -3.43
C GLY A 183 -22.62 -5.23 -3.35
N VAL A 184 -23.55 -6.01 -2.80
CA VAL A 184 -23.48 -7.47 -2.78
C VAL A 184 -24.50 -8.04 -3.76
N TRP A 185 -24.00 -8.84 -4.69
CA TRP A 185 -24.78 -9.47 -5.73
C TRP A 185 -24.86 -10.95 -5.49
N THR A 186 -26.06 -11.51 -5.47
CA THR A 186 -26.28 -12.94 -5.22
C THR A 186 -27.06 -13.59 -6.34
N GLY A 187 -26.76 -14.85 -6.62
CA GLY A 187 -27.46 -15.64 -7.61
C GLY A 187 -27.24 -17.13 -7.40
N THR A 188 -27.98 -17.93 -8.17
CA THR A 188 -27.83 -19.39 -8.19
C THR A 188 -27.41 -19.80 -9.58
N ALA A 189 -26.22 -20.39 -9.70
CA ALA A 189 -25.76 -21.04 -10.92
C ALA A 189 -26.10 -22.53 -10.85
N VAL A 190 -26.53 -23.11 -11.96
CA VAL A 190 -26.76 -24.55 -12.07
C VAL A 190 -25.65 -25.14 -12.91
N VAL A 191 -24.97 -26.18 -12.39
CA VAL A 191 -23.95 -26.90 -13.14
C VAL A 191 -24.62 -27.56 -14.35
N SER A 192 -24.11 -27.30 -15.55
CA SER A 192 -24.69 -27.80 -16.79
C SER A 192 -24.73 -29.33 -16.82
N ASN A 193 -25.85 -29.90 -17.29
CA ASN A 193 -25.99 -31.34 -17.44
C ASN A 193 -25.01 -31.96 -18.46
N ASN A 194 -24.49 -31.12 -19.38
CA ASN A 194 -23.55 -31.53 -20.42
C ASN A 194 -22.09 -31.17 -20.07
N VAL A 195 -21.81 -30.77 -18.82
CA VAL A 195 -20.45 -30.44 -18.39
C VAL A 195 -19.60 -31.71 -18.31
N LYS A 196 -18.35 -31.64 -18.77
CA LYS A 196 -17.38 -32.73 -18.59
C LYS A 196 -16.75 -32.61 -17.20
N SER A 197 -16.15 -33.69 -16.70
CA SER A 197 -15.33 -33.59 -15.48
C SER A 197 -14.07 -32.76 -15.77
N GLY A 198 -13.73 -31.82 -14.90
CA GLY A 198 -12.55 -30.98 -15.09
C GLY A 198 -12.56 -29.70 -14.27
N TYR A 199 -11.57 -28.82 -14.51
CA TYR A 199 -11.50 -27.49 -13.93
C TYR A 199 -11.99 -26.43 -14.90
N TYR A 200 -12.79 -25.50 -14.38
CA TYR A 200 -13.41 -24.41 -15.11
C TYR A 200 -13.08 -23.09 -14.42
N GLY A 201 -12.82 -22.06 -15.22
CA GLY A 201 -12.77 -20.69 -14.73
C GLY A 201 -14.18 -20.14 -14.58
N VAL A 202 -14.45 -19.49 -13.45
CA VAL A 202 -15.66 -18.70 -13.23
C VAL A 202 -15.23 -17.25 -13.21
N ASP A 203 -15.49 -16.57 -14.33
CA ASP A 203 -15.15 -15.18 -14.50
C ASP A 203 -16.25 -14.30 -13.94
N ALA A 204 -15.89 -13.35 -13.08
CA ALA A 204 -16.81 -12.41 -12.46
C ALA A 204 -16.70 -11.03 -13.13
N PHE A 205 -17.86 -10.47 -13.43
CA PHE A 205 -18.01 -9.19 -14.11
C PHE A 205 -18.88 -8.23 -13.30
N ALA A 206 -18.47 -6.96 -13.26
CA ALA A 206 -19.24 -5.83 -12.76
C ALA A 206 -19.25 -4.74 -13.84
N ASP A 207 -20.43 -4.23 -14.19
CA ASP A 207 -20.64 -3.26 -15.29
C ASP A 207 -19.90 -3.62 -16.59
N GLY A 208 -19.90 -4.92 -16.91
CA GLY A 208 -19.29 -5.48 -18.13
C GLY A 208 -17.77 -5.65 -18.07
N LYS A 209 -17.10 -5.27 -16.97
CA LYS A 209 -15.66 -5.46 -16.78
C LYS A 209 -15.40 -6.69 -15.93
N LYS A 210 -14.51 -7.55 -16.42
CA LYS A 210 -13.97 -8.67 -15.64
C LYS A 210 -13.10 -8.11 -14.52
N PHE A 211 -13.33 -8.54 -13.29
CA PHE A 211 -12.52 -8.10 -12.14
C PHE A 211 -11.94 -9.27 -11.34
N ASP A 212 -12.47 -10.49 -11.47
CA ASP A 212 -12.00 -11.65 -10.74
C ASP A 212 -12.25 -12.96 -11.53
N THR A 213 -11.50 -14.00 -11.21
CA THR A 213 -11.68 -15.36 -11.71
C THR A 213 -11.37 -16.36 -10.61
N VAL A 214 -12.34 -17.23 -10.31
CA VAL A 214 -12.13 -18.37 -9.40
C VAL A 214 -12.17 -19.69 -10.16
N LYS A 215 -11.49 -20.70 -9.61
CA LYS A 215 -11.51 -22.06 -10.15
C LYS A 215 -12.69 -22.83 -9.57
N PHE A 216 -13.40 -23.55 -10.42
CA PHE A 216 -14.48 -24.45 -10.05
C PHE A 216 -14.24 -25.81 -10.71
N SER A 217 -14.40 -26.91 -9.99
CA SER A 217 -14.28 -28.25 -10.58
C SER A 217 -15.62 -28.96 -10.71
N THR A 218 -15.73 -29.84 -11.69
CA THR A 218 -16.89 -30.70 -11.87
C THR A 218 -16.47 -32.15 -11.83
N ASP A 219 -17.25 -32.94 -11.10
CA ASP A 219 -17.17 -34.39 -11.11
C ASP A 219 -18.41 -34.90 -11.87
N ALA A 220 -18.34 -34.89 -13.20
CA ALA A 220 -19.40 -35.40 -14.07
C ALA A 220 -19.55 -36.94 -14.00
N THR A 221 -18.57 -37.62 -13.40
CA THR A 221 -18.63 -39.06 -13.13
C THR A 221 -19.02 -39.30 -11.67
N GLY A 222 -20.11 -40.02 -11.45
CA GLY A 222 -20.46 -40.62 -10.15
C GLY A 222 -19.50 -41.75 -9.72
N THR A 223 -18.24 -41.73 -10.13
CA THR A 223 -17.23 -42.66 -9.61
C THR A 223 -16.41 -41.95 -8.54
N PRO A 224 -16.37 -42.47 -7.30
CA PRO A 224 -15.47 -41.96 -6.28
C PRO A 224 -14.04 -41.99 -6.82
N LYS A 225 -13.21 -41.00 -6.42
CA LYS A 225 -11.75 -41.10 -6.51
C LYS A 225 -11.34 -42.54 -6.18
N PRO A 226 -10.49 -43.22 -6.97
CA PRO A 226 -9.92 -44.47 -6.50
C PRO A 226 -9.23 -44.15 -5.17
N LYS A 227 -9.79 -44.68 -4.08
CA LYS A 227 -9.08 -44.80 -2.82
C LYS A 227 -7.77 -45.51 -3.20
N PRO A 228 -6.58 -45.00 -2.84
CA PRO A 228 -5.36 -45.76 -3.06
C PRO A 228 -5.55 -47.10 -2.34
N SER A 229 -5.71 -48.17 -3.12
CA SER A 229 -5.66 -49.52 -2.58
C SER A 229 -4.28 -49.68 -1.98
N PRO A 230 -4.15 -50.15 -0.72
CA PRO A 230 -2.89 -50.62 -0.22
C PRO A 230 -2.32 -51.59 -1.24
N VAL A 231 -1.12 -51.30 -1.73
CA VAL A 231 -0.43 -52.17 -2.67
C VAL A 231 -0.18 -53.48 -1.92
N THR A 232 -0.76 -54.59 -2.36
CA THR A 232 -0.41 -55.90 -1.83
C THR A 232 1.09 -56.14 -2.13
N PRO A 233 1.87 -56.73 -1.20
CA PRO A 233 3.33 -56.88 -1.35
C PRO A 233 3.78 -57.50 -2.69
N ASP A 234 2.91 -58.29 -3.33
CA ASP A 234 3.21 -58.96 -4.60
C ASP A 234 3.31 -58.02 -5.82
N GLN A 235 2.94 -56.74 -5.69
CA GLN A 235 3.09 -55.73 -6.75
C GLN A 235 4.37 -54.88 -6.64
N HIS A 236 5.29 -55.22 -5.74
CA HIS A 236 6.64 -54.67 -5.77
C HIS A 236 7.42 -55.19 -6.99
N LYS A 237 7.24 -54.54 -8.16
CA LYS A 237 8.27 -54.63 -9.20
C LYS A 237 9.50 -53.89 -8.69
N THR A 238 10.58 -54.62 -8.46
CA THR A 238 11.89 -54.08 -8.09
C THR A 238 12.26 -52.93 -9.04
N PRO A 239 12.51 -51.71 -8.53
CA PRO A 239 13.02 -50.65 -9.38
C PRO A 239 14.41 -51.07 -9.89
N LYS A 240 14.55 -51.24 -11.21
CA LYS A 240 15.86 -51.36 -11.87
C LYS A 240 16.49 -49.96 -11.87
N GLY A 241 17.20 -49.64 -10.81
CA GLY A 241 17.88 -48.37 -10.68
C GLY A 241 18.66 -48.33 -9.39
N SER A 242 19.93 -48.72 -9.48
CA SER A 242 20.93 -48.57 -8.42
C SER A 242 21.01 -47.11 -8.01
N VAL A 243 20.40 -46.74 -6.89
CA VAL A 243 20.82 -45.53 -6.19
C VAL A 243 22.02 -45.93 -5.34
N ASN A 244 23.20 -45.49 -5.77
CA ASN A 244 24.40 -45.46 -4.94
C ASN A 244 24.10 -44.56 -3.74
N THR A 245 23.55 -45.12 -2.67
CA THR A 245 23.61 -44.50 -1.35
C THR A 245 25.06 -44.57 -0.91
N GLY A 246 25.79 -43.49 -1.18
CA GLY A 246 27.14 -43.27 -0.71
C GLY A 246 27.26 -43.64 0.76
N GLN A 247 27.91 -44.77 1.00
CA GLN A 247 29.05 -44.92 1.88
C GLN A 247 29.11 -43.88 3.02
N ALA A 248 28.61 -44.28 4.19
CA ALA A 248 29.16 -43.85 5.48
C ALA A 248 29.83 -45.09 6.10
N PRO A 249 31.13 -45.03 6.45
CA PRO A 249 31.89 -46.22 6.84
C PRO A 249 31.41 -46.75 8.20
N LEU A 250 31.11 -48.05 8.22
CA LEU A 250 30.96 -48.87 9.41
C LEU A 250 32.29 -48.92 10.15
N GLY A 251 32.21 -48.79 11.48
CA GLY A 251 33.35 -48.93 12.37
C GLY A 251 34.09 -50.24 12.15
N TRP A 252 35.42 -50.14 12.18
CA TRP A 252 36.29 -51.28 12.43
C TRP A 252 37.21 -50.90 13.59
N VAL A 253 36.95 -51.52 14.74
CA VAL A 253 37.90 -51.67 15.84
C VAL A 253 38.87 -52.77 15.44
N PRO A 254 40.19 -52.53 15.37
CA PRO A 254 41.16 -53.59 15.43
C PRO A 254 41.36 -54.00 16.89
N SER A 255 41.10 -55.27 17.19
CA SER A 255 41.59 -55.93 18.40
C SER A 255 42.75 -56.84 18.00
N ASP A 256 43.97 -56.34 18.19
CA ASP A 256 45.20 -57.09 18.48
C ASP A 256 46.16 -56.03 19.04
N ALA A 257 46.36 -55.96 20.36
CA ALA A 257 47.35 -56.72 21.13
C ALA A 257 48.81 -56.43 20.72
N ALA A 258 49.59 -56.09 21.75
CA ALA A 258 51.05 -56.04 21.84
C ALA A 258 51.75 -54.67 21.61
N ASP A 259 52.26 -54.15 22.73
CA ASP A 259 53.70 -53.92 22.95
C ASP A 259 54.31 -52.57 22.50
N ASN A 260 54.58 -51.68 23.46
CA ASN A 260 55.94 -51.27 23.88
C ASN A 260 55.92 -49.99 24.73
N GLY A 261 56.58 -50.03 25.90
CA GLY A 261 57.17 -48.86 26.58
C GLY A 261 56.39 -48.25 27.72
#